data_AF-A0AAN7RQB6-F1
#
_entry.id   AF-A0AAN7RQB6-F1
#
_cell.length_a   1.000
_cell.length_b   1.000
_cell.length_c   1.000
_cell.angle_alpha   90.00
_cell.angle_beta   90.00
_cell.angle_gamma   90.00
#
_symmetry.space_group_name_H-M   'P 1'
#
loop_
_entity.id
_entity.type
_entity.pdbx_description
1 polymer ?
#
loop_
_entity_poly.entity_id
_entity_poly.type
_entity_poly.pdbx_seq_one_letter_code
_entity_poly.pdbx_strand_id
1 'polypeptide(L)'
;MAAQKDKCTVKWAEREASESLQDLVESLQAELEAEQKKRVRAETAANSLQSQLRDAFVREHELRSELVEARREDLESQCGHSSLSKERELVDRGVAGHYPWEEMEQAKCQHDERTAPRLRPLLKTEFQYEGGVDTTPEIITKEIPYSAIELAKLQERAAYWAGGLDPMERGDPVSIPTPGPDQIT
;
A
#
# COMPACT_ATOMS: atom_id res chain seq x y z
N MET A 1 -77.30 35.72 26.96
CA MET A 1 -77.03 34.42 26.30
C MET A 1 -75.83 34.43 25.34
N ALA A 2 -75.40 35.57 24.77
CA ALA A 2 -74.27 35.63 23.83
C ALA A 2 -72.91 35.21 24.44
N ALA A 3 -72.56 35.73 25.62
CA ALA A 3 -71.24 35.51 26.25
C ALA A 3 -70.91 34.06 26.64
N GLN A 4 -71.90 33.16 26.67
CA GLN A 4 -71.69 31.74 27.01
C GLN A 4 -71.39 30.89 25.77
N LYS A 5 -71.82 31.35 24.58
CA LYS A 5 -71.59 30.68 23.31
C LYS A 5 -70.13 30.84 22.87
N ASP A 6 -69.58 32.04 23.04
CA ASP A 6 -68.18 32.37 22.67
C ASP A 6 -67.16 31.61 23.53
N LYS A 7 -67.46 31.36 24.81
CA LYS A 7 -66.59 30.54 25.68
C LYS A 7 -66.59 29.07 25.31
N CYS A 8 -67.67 28.57 24.69
CA CYS A 8 -67.79 27.16 24.32
C CYS A 8 -67.02 26.85 23.03
N THR A 9 -67.01 27.79 22.08
CA THR A 9 -66.27 27.65 20.82
C THR A 9 -64.76 27.74 21.02
N VAL A 10 -64.30 28.67 21.86
CA VAL A 10 -62.86 28.80 22.18
C VAL A 10 -62.33 27.51 22.84
N LYS A 11 -63.05 26.96 23.81
CA LYS A 11 -62.66 25.69 24.47
C LYS A 11 -62.64 24.49 23.53
N TRP A 12 -63.50 24.48 22.51
CA TRP A 12 -63.52 23.42 21.51
C TRP A 12 -62.31 23.54 20.57
N ALA A 13 -62.01 24.74 20.09
CA ALA A 13 -60.85 25.01 19.26
C ALA A 13 -59.52 24.72 19.99
N GLU A 14 -59.41 25.02 21.29
CA GLU A 14 -58.22 24.69 22.09
C GLU A 14 -57.99 23.18 22.23
N ARG A 15 -59.07 22.39 22.34
CA ARG A 15 -58.96 20.92 22.36
C ARG A 15 -58.54 20.36 21.02
N GLU A 16 -59.16 20.82 19.94
CA GLU A 16 -58.80 20.41 18.58
C GLU A 16 -57.33 20.76 18.26
N ALA A 17 -56.87 21.94 18.67
CA ALA A 17 -55.47 22.33 18.55
C ALA A 17 -54.53 21.46 19.41
N SER A 18 -54.96 21.07 20.61
CA SER A 18 -54.18 20.18 21.48
C SER A 18 -54.07 18.77 20.91
N GLU A 19 -55.17 18.22 20.38
CA GLU A 19 -55.23 16.92 19.71
C GLU A 19 -54.34 16.93 18.45
N SER A 20 -54.43 17.97 17.61
CA SER A 20 -53.59 18.11 16.42
C SER A 20 -52.09 18.22 16.75
N LEU A 21 -51.74 18.93 17.83
CA LEU A 21 -50.35 19.00 18.28
C LEU A 21 -49.86 17.67 18.82
N GLN A 22 -50.73 16.92 19.50
CA GLN A 22 -50.40 15.61 20.05
C GLN A 22 -50.12 14.60 18.92
N ASP A 23 -50.98 14.56 17.90
CA ASP A 23 -50.78 13.75 16.69
C ASP A 23 -49.46 14.09 15.98
N LEU A 24 -49.12 15.39 15.88
CA LEU A 24 -47.87 15.82 15.26
C LEU A 24 -46.65 15.37 16.08
N VAL A 25 -46.70 15.46 17.41
CA VAL A 25 -45.61 15.00 18.28
C VAL A 25 -45.42 13.48 18.14
N GLU A 26 -46.50 12.71 18.12
CA GLU A 26 -46.44 11.26 17.93
C GLU A 26 -45.88 10.90 16.55
N SER A 27 -46.28 11.62 15.49
CA SER A 27 -45.73 11.45 14.15
C SER A 27 -44.23 11.74 14.11
N LEU A 28 -43.78 12.85 14.72
CA LEU A 28 -42.37 13.23 14.74
C LEU A 28 -41.53 12.24 15.57
N GLN A 29 -42.09 11.68 16.66
CA GLN A 29 -41.44 10.63 17.44
C GLN A 29 -41.24 9.36 16.60
N ALA A 30 -42.28 8.91 15.89
CA ALA A 30 -42.20 7.74 15.02
C ALA A 30 -41.15 7.93 13.90
N GLU A 31 -41.08 9.14 13.33
CA GLU A 31 -40.09 9.47 12.30
C GLU A 31 -38.66 9.48 12.86
N LEU A 32 -38.46 10.05 14.05
CA LEU A 32 -37.16 10.04 14.73
C LEU A 32 -36.69 8.60 15.03
N GLU A 33 -37.58 7.74 15.53
CA GLU A 33 -37.27 6.34 15.80
C GLU A 33 -36.94 5.57 14.51
N ALA A 34 -37.69 5.82 13.43
CA ALA A 34 -37.41 5.23 12.13
C ALA A 34 -36.03 5.63 11.60
N GLU A 35 -35.66 6.91 11.72
CA GLU A 35 -34.34 7.42 11.34
C GLU A 35 -33.23 6.84 12.22
N GLN A 36 -33.43 6.74 13.53
CA GLN A 36 -32.47 6.08 14.43
C GLN A 36 -32.26 4.62 14.05
N LYS A 37 -33.35 3.89 13.74
CA LYS A 37 -33.27 2.50 13.27
C LYS A 37 -32.51 2.38 11.95
N LYS A 38 -32.69 3.32 11.02
CA LYS A 38 -31.91 3.38 9.78
C LYS A 38 -30.43 3.63 10.07
N ARG A 39 -30.10 4.55 10.98
CA ARG A 39 -28.71 4.84 11.39
C ARG A 39 -28.02 3.62 11.98
N VAL A 40 -28.67 2.94 12.93
CA VAL A 40 -28.12 1.70 13.53
C VAL A 40 -27.90 0.63 12.46
N ARG A 41 -28.86 0.44 11.54
CA ARG A 41 -28.68 -0.50 10.42
C ARG A 41 -27.49 -0.13 9.54
N ALA A 42 -27.37 1.14 9.16
CA ALA A 42 -26.24 1.61 8.35
C ALA A 42 -24.89 1.41 9.07
N GLU A 43 -24.84 1.67 10.37
CA GLU A 43 -23.63 1.48 11.19
C GLU A 43 -23.23 0.01 11.31
N THR A 44 -24.20 -0.89 11.54
CA THR A 44 -23.92 -2.33 11.53
C THR A 44 -23.43 -2.83 10.17
N ALA A 45 -23.98 -2.33 9.07
CA ALA A 45 -23.53 -2.65 7.72
C ALA A 45 -22.11 -2.12 7.47
N ALA A 46 -21.80 -0.89 7.88
CA ALA A 46 -20.47 -0.31 7.77
C ALA A 46 -19.42 -1.12 8.55
N ASN A 47 -19.74 -1.52 9.79
CA ASN A 47 -18.85 -2.35 10.60
C ASN A 47 -18.62 -3.74 9.99
N SER A 48 -19.67 -4.35 9.42
CA SER A 48 -19.56 -5.62 8.70
C SER A 48 -18.64 -5.50 7.48
N LEU A 49 -18.84 -4.47 6.64
CA LEU A 49 -18.00 -4.21 5.47
C LEU A 49 -16.55 -3.92 5.87
N GLN A 50 -16.34 -3.15 6.94
CA GLN A 50 -15.00 -2.87 7.45
C GLN A 50 -14.30 -4.15 7.92
N SER A 51 -15.02 -5.08 8.56
CA SER A 51 -14.48 -6.40 8.90
C SER A 51 -14.12 -7.20 7.65
N GLN A 52 -15.02 -7.27 6.68
CA GLN A 52 -14.79 -7.99 5.44
C GLN A 52 -13.56 -7.47 4.68
N LEU A 53 -13.37 -6.14 4.64
CA LEU A 53 -12.18 -5.51 4.06
C LEU A 53 -10.91 -5.93 4.81
N ARG A 54 -10.90 -5.85 6.14
CA ARG A 54 -9.75 -6.31 6.94
C ARG A 54 -9.40 -7.75 6.65
N ASP A 55 -10.39 -8.65 6.64
CA ASP A 55 -10.17 -10.06 6.38
C ASP A 55 -9.70 -10.30 4.94
N ALA A 56 -10.21 -9.53 3.96
CA ALA A 56 -9.75 -9.60 2.58
C ALA A 56 -8.30 -9.16 2.43
N PHE A 57 -7.87 -8.11 3.13
CA PHE A 57 -6.46 -7.69 3.14
C PHE A 57 -5.54 -8.74 3.76
N VAL A 58 -5.94 -9.38 4.85
CA VAL A 58 -5.17 -10.46 5.48
C VAL A 58 -5.00 -11.62 4.51
N ARG A 59 -6.09 -12.09 3.89
CA ARG A 59 -6.04 -13.17 2.89
C ARG A 59 -5.16 -12.83 1.69
N GLU A 60 -5.22 -11.59 1.22
CA GLU A 60 -4.42 -11.13 0.08
C GLU A 60 -2.92 -11.17 0.41
N HIS A 61 -2.57 -10.72 1.62
CA HIS A 61 -1.20 -10.79 2.11
C HIS A 61 -0.71 -12.24 2.30
N GLU A 62 -1.54 -13.12 2.86
CA GLU A 62 -1.23 -14.55 3.00
C GLU A 62 -0.97 -15.20 1.65
N LEU A 63 -1.88 -15.00 0.68
CA LEU A 63 -1.73 -15.54 -0.68
C LEU A 63 -0.49 -14.99 -1.39
N ARG A 64 -0.17 -13.71 -1.21
CA ARG A 64 1.08 -13.12 -1.74
C ARG A 64 2.30 -13.79 -1.12
N SER A 65 2.29 -14.02 0.18
CA SER A 65 3.38 -14.71 0.88
C SER A 65 3.54 -16.12 0.33
N GLU A 66 2.45 -16.88 0.24
CA GLU A 66 2.46 -18.24 -0.32
C GLU A 66 2.98 -18.28 -1.75
N LEU A 67 2.58 -17.32 -2.60
CA LEU A 67 3.04 -17.25 -3.99
C LEU A 67 4.53 -16.92 -4.09
N VAL A 68 5.05 -16.07 -3.20
CA VAL A 68 6.49 -15.78 -3.11
C VAL A 68 7.25 -17.03 -2.69
N GLU A 69 6.78 -17.77 -1.69
CA GLU A 69 7.41 -19.01 -1.24
C GLU A 69 7.36 -20.11 -2.32
N ALA A 70 6.22 -20.31 -2.97
CA ALA A 70 6.12 -21.27 -4.09
C ALA A 70 7.11 -20.92 -5.22
N ARG A 71 7.24 -19.63 -5.56
CA ARG A 71 8.22 -19.18 -6.55
C ARG A 71 9.67 -19.40 -6.10
N ARG A 72 9.95 -19.25 -4.80
CA ARG A 72 11.25 -19.52 -4.19
C ARG A 72 11.58 -21.02 -4.29
N GLU A 73 10.64 -21.89 -3.95
CA GLU A 73 10.76 -23.34 -4.05
C GLU A 73 10.99 -23.82 -5.50
N ASP A 74 10.29 -23.23 -6.47
CA ASP A 74 10.50 -23.49 -7.90
C ASP A 74 11.92 -23.12 -8.35
N LEU A 75 12.43 -21.97 -7.90
CA LEU A 75 13.80 -21.53 -8.19
C LEU A 75 14.84 -22.44 -7.52
N GLU A 76 14.60 -22.85 -6.27
CA GLU A 76 15.47 -23.80 -5.56
C GLU A 76 15.49 -25.17 -6.26
N SER A 77 14.33 -25.66 -6.72
CA SER A 77 14.21 -26.92 -7.45
C SER A 77 14.87 -26.86 -8.84
N GLN A 78 14.80 -25.72 -9.53
CA GLN A 78 15.50 -25.50 -10.81
C GLN A 78 17.03 -25.38 -10.65
N CYS A 79 17.51 -24.74 -9.58
CA CYS A 79 18.94 -24.67 -9.26
C CYS A 79 19.51 -26.03 -8.79
N GLY A 80 18.68 -26.90 -8.21
CA GLY A 80 19.08 -28.24 -7.77
C GLY A 80 19.49 -29.20 -8.90
N HIS A 81 19.09 -28.94 -10.16
CA HIS A 81 19.30 -29.88 -11.27
C HIS A 81 20.21 -29.40 -12.40
N SER A 82 20.68 -28.14 -12.43
CA SER A 82 21.55 -27.68 -13.53
C SER A 82 22.94 -27.18 -13.11
N SER A 83 23.14 -26.73 -11.87
CA SER A 83 24.40 -26.07 -11.51
C SER A 83 25.57 -27.04 -11.28
N LEU A 84 25.34 -28.17 -10.61
CA LEU A 84 26.45 -29.05 -10.19
C LEU A 84 26.96 -30.04 -11.25
N SER A 85 26.22 -30.25 -12.35
CA SER A 85 26.68 -31.11 -13.45
C SER A 85 27.45 -30.35 -14.53
N LYS A 86 27.14 -29.07 -14.77
CA LYS A 86 27.86 -28.24 -15.77
C LYS A 86 29.11 -27.56 -15.23
N GLU A 87 29.17 -27.27 -13.93
CA GLU A 87 30.41 -26.72 -13.33
C GLU A 87 31.56 -27.72 -13.33
N ARG A 88 31.30 -29.03 -13.14
CA ARG A 88 32.34 -30.06 -13.18
C ARG A 88 32.96 -30.27 -14.56
N GLU A 89 32.23 -30.01 -15.65
CA GLU A 89 32.80 -30.04 -17.02
C GLU A 89 33.57 -28.76 -17.39
N LEU A 90 33.30 -27.62 -16.73
CA LEU A 90 34.00 -26.36 -17.00
C LEU A 90 35.32 -26.21 -16.23
N VAL A 91 35.43 -26.86 -15.06
CA VAL A 91 36.69 -26.91 -14.28
C VAL A 91 37.78 -27.67 -15.04
N ASP A 92 37.44 -28.69 -15.84
CA ASP A 92 38.41 -29.49 -16.60
C ASP A 92 38.97 -28.75 -17.83
N ARG A 93 38.37 -27.62 -18.22
CA ARG A 93 38.77 -26.81 -19.38
C ARG A 93 39.36 -25.45 -19.03
N GLY A 94 39.73 -25.22 -17.76
CA GLY A 94 40.49 -24.04 -17.32
C GLY A 94 39.78 -22.70 -17.46
N VAL A 95 38.46 -22.68 -17.71
CA VAL A 95 37.67 -21.45 -17.70
C VAL A 95 37.07 -21.31 -16.31
N ALA A 96 37.92 -20.87 -15.37
CA ALA A 96 37.47 -20.42 -14.07
C ALA A 96 36.43 -19.30 -14.29
N GLY A 97 35.21 -19.51 -13.78
CA GLY A 97 34.13 -18.53 -13.79
C GLY A 97 34.43 -17.35 -12.87
N HIS A 98 35.45 -16.57 -13.19
CA HIS A 98 35.65 -15.25 -12.64
C HIS A 98 34.86 -14.29 -13.53
N TYR A 99 33.68 -13.85 -13.08
CA TYR A 99 33.11 -12.63 -13.64
C TYR A 99 34.20 -11.55 -13.51
N PRO A 100 34.55 -10.79 -14.56
CA PRO A 100 35.72 -9.90 -14.56
C PRO A 100 35.44 -8.69 -13.66
N TRP A 101 35.47 -8.94 -12.36
CA TRP A 101 35.19 -8.00 -11.28
C TRP A 101 36.17 -6.84 -11.33
N GLU A 102 37.43 -7.13 -11.64
CA GLU A 102 38.46 -6.10 -11.82
C GLU A 102 38.15 -5.17 -13.00
N GLU A 103 37.58 -5.68 -14.10
CA GLU A 103 37.20 -4.85 -15.26
C GLU A 103 35.97 -3.99 -14.93
N MET A 104 35.02 -4.53 -14.17
CA MET A 104 33.86 -3.78 -13.69
C MET A 104 34.27 -2.68 -12.70
N GLU A 105 35.18 -2.95 -11.77
CA GLU A 105 35.69 -1.96 -10.83
C GLU A 105 36.54 -0.89 -11.53
N GLN A 106 37.35 -1.27 -12.53
CA GLN A 106 38.03 -0.30 -13.38
C GLN A 106 37.06 0.58 -14.16
N ALA A 107 35.92 0.06 -14.60
CA ALA A 107 34.88 0.84 -15.27
C ALA A 107 34.15 1.80 -14.30
N LYS A 108 33.93 1.39 -13.05
CA LYS A 108 33.36 2.27 -12.01
C LYS A 108 34.28 3.45 -11.68
N CYS A 109 35.59 3.22 -11.61
CA CYS A 109 36.59 4.28 -11.37
C CYS A 109 36.75 5.28 -12.54
N GLN A 110 36.27 4.96 -13.74
CA GLN A 110 36.34 5.86 -14.91
C GLN A 110 35.20 6.89 -14.96
N HIS A 111 34.17 6.77 -14.10
CA HIS A 111 33.06 7.70 -14.05
C HIS A 111 33.31 8.83 -13.04
N ASP A 112 33.78 9.98 -13.53
CA ASP A 112 33.72 11.25 -12.78
C ASP A 112 32.25 11.69 -12.60
N GLU A 113 31.92 12.47 -11.57
CA GLU A 113 30.58 13.05 -11.34
C GLU A 113 30.04 13.82 -12.57
N ARG A 114 30.93 14.31 -13.45
CA ARG A 114 30.59 14.96 -14.74
C ARG A 114 30.07 14.00 -15.82
N THR A 115 30.34 12.71 -15.68
CA THR A 115 29.94 11.61 -16.56
C THR A 115 28.85 10.72 -15.96
N ALA A 116 28.33 11.08 -14.78
CA ALA A 116 27.18 10.40 -14.19
C ALA A 116 25.98 10.48 -15.16
N PRO A 117 25.23 9.38 -15.37
CA PRO A 117 24.08 9.40 -16.26
C PRO A 117 23.10 10.46 -15.78
N ARG A 118 22.87 11.49 -16.61
CA ARG A 118 21.88 12.54 -16.36
C ARG A 118 20.50 11.87 -16.36
N LEU A 119 20.02 11.50 -15.17
CA LEU A 119 18.70 10.92 -14.99
C LEU A 119 17.67 11.89 -15.57
N ARG A 120 16.85 11.41 -16.51
CA ARG A 120 15.79 12.23 -17.10
C ARG A 120 14.62 12.33 -16.12
N PRO A 121 13.92 13.47 -16.06
CA PRO A 121 12.70 13.60 -15.25
C PRO A 121 11.70 12.51 -15.61
N LEU A 122 10.97 12.02 -14.60
CA LEU A 122 9.96 10.99 -14.82
C LEU A 122 8.77 11.62 -15.56
N LEU A 123 8.50 11.13 -16.76
CA LEU A 123 7.33 11.54 -17.54
C LEU A 123 6.11 10.74 -17.03
N LYS A 124 5.13 11.44 -16.48
CA LYS A 124 3.83 10.84 -16.18
C LYS A 124 2.86 11.17 -17.30
N THR A 125 2.32 10.14 -17.92
CA THR A 125 1.28 10.25 -18.94
C THR A 125 -0.06 9.88 -18.31
N GLU A 126 -1.02 10.80 -18.32
CA GLU A 126 -2.38 10.59 -17.85
C GLU A 126 -3.33 10.56 -19.05
N PHE A 127 -4.25 9.59 -19.05
CA PHE A 127 -5.27 9.43 -20.09
C PHE A 127 -6.60 9.89 -19.54
N GLN A 128 -7.22 10.87 -20.20
CA GLN A 128 -8.57 11.30 -19.87
C GLN A 128 -9.55 10.75 -20.90
N TYR A 129 -10.52 9.99 -20.43
CA TYR A 129 -11.61 9.43 -21.25
C TYR A 129 -12.86 10.25 -20.98
N GLU A 130 -13.30 11.01 -21.96
CA GLU A 130 -14.61 11.66 -21.91
C GLU A 130 -15.66 10.62 -22.29
N GLY A 131 -16.69 10.43 -21.44
CA GLY A 131 -17.56 9.25 -21.32
C GLY A 131 -18.47 8.89 -22.50
N GLY A 132 -18.03 9.08 -23.74
CA GLY A 132 -18.59 8.49 -24.95
C GLY A 132 -17.93 7.14 -25.27
N VAL A 133 -18.71 6.24 -25.86
CA VAL A 133 -18.39 4.81 -26.00
C VAL A 133 -17.22 4.52 -26.97
N ASP A 134 -16.59 5.52 -27.60
CA ASP A 134 -15.48 5.32 -28.55
C ASP A 134 -14.59 6.58 -28.73
N THR A 135 -14.41 7.41 -27.70
CA THR A 135 -13.58 8.62 -27.82
C THR A 135 -12.10 8.30 -27.60
N THR A 136 -11.21 8.73 -28.50
CA THR A 136 -9.75 8.64 -28.30
C THR A 136 -9.36 9.45 -27.06
N PRO A 137 -8.64 8.87 -26.08
CA PRO A 137 -8.33 9.57 -24.84
C PRO A 137 -7.42 10.76 -25.09
N GLU A 138 -7.65 11.84 -24.35
CA GLU A 138 -6.71 12.94 -24.31
C GLU A 138 -5.49 12.51 -23.47
N ILE A 139 -4.31 12.57 -24.09
CA ILE A 139 -3.04 12.14 -23.48
C ILE A 139 -2.33 13.38 -22.94
N ILE A 140 -2.26 13.51 -21.61
CA ILE A 140 -1.57 14.60 -20.94
C ILE A 140 -0.25 14.07 -20.37
N THR A 141 0.88 14.52 -20.92
CA THR A 141 2.21 14.19 -20.39
C THR A 141 2.74 15.35 -19.56
N LYS A 142 3.15 15.08 -18.31
CA LYS A 142 3.81 16.05 -17.42
C LYS A 142 5.15 15.51 -16.96
N GLU A 143 6.17 16.36 -16.99
CA GLU A 143 7.43 16.09 -16.30
C GLU A 143 7.19 16.24 -14.80
N ILE A 144 7.35 15.14 -14.07
CA ILE A 144 7.27 15.15 -12.61
C ILE A 144 8.71 15.19 -12.09
N PRO A 145 9.16 16.32 -11.53
CA PRO A 145 10.42 16.33 -10.81
C PRO A 145 10.27 15.41 -9.60
N TYR A 146 11.23 14.52 -9.41
CA TYR A 146 11.28 13.71 -8.18
C TYR A 146 11.28 14.63 -6.97
N SER A 147 10.44 14.32 -5.98
CA SER A 147 10.53 15.01 -4.69
C SER A 147 11.88 14.70 -4.03
N ALA A 148 12.35 15.59 -3.16
CA ALA A 148 13.63 15.42 -2.47
C ALA A 148 13.72 14.07 -1.73
N ILE A 149 12.59 13.56 -1.23
CA ILE A 149 12.49 12.26 -0.53
C ILE A 149 12.62 11.09 -1.51
N GLU A 150 12.02 11.19 -2.70
CA GLU A 150 12.12 10.15 -3.73
C GLU A 150 13.53 10.09 -4.31
N LEU A 151 14.18 11.25 -4.52
CA LEU A 151 15.59 11.30 -4.91
C LEU A 151 16.49 10.69 -3.85
N ALA A 152 16.29 11.06 -2.58
CA ALA A 152 17.07 10.50 -1.49
C ALA A 152 16.94 8.97 -1.43
N LYS A 153 15.71 8.43 -1.55
CA LYS A 153 15.47 6.98 -1.59
C LYS A 153 16.06 6.30 -2.82
N LEU A 154 16.08 6.98 -3.97
CA LEU A 154 16.65 6.44 -5.19
C LEU A 154 18.17 6.41 -5.14
N GLN A 155 18.79 7.49 -4.62
CA GLN A 155 20.22 7.54 -4.33
C GLN A 155 20.61 6.53 -3.26
N GLU A 156 19.79 6.37 -2.23
CA GLU A 156 19.98 5.40 -1.17
C GLU A 156 20.03 3.98 -1.76
N ARG A 157 19.03 3.64 -2.58
CA ARG A 157 18.98 2.36 -3.29
C ARG A 157 20.16 2.21 -4.25
N ALA A 158 20.45 3.20 -5.08
CA ALA A 158 21.58 3.11 -6.02
C ALA A 158 22.91 2.90 -5.30
N ALA A 159 23.14 3.60 -4.19
CA ALA A 159 24.30 3.42 -3.33
C ALA A 159 24.32 2.01 -2.71
N TYR A 160 23.17 1.51 -2.27
CA TYR A 160 23.01 0.14 -1.78
C TYR A 160 23.38 -0.91 -2.85
N TRP A 161 22.84 -0.80 -4.07
CA TRP A 161 23.15 -1.72 -5.19
C TRP A 161 24.60 -1.65 -5.67
N ALA A 162 25.31 -0.55 -5.40
CA ALA A 162 26.71 -0.35 -5.79
C ALA A 162 27.74 -0.91 -4.78
N GLY A 163 27.30 -1.56 -3.70
CA GLY A 163 28.18 -2.01 -2.60
C GLY A 163 27.93 -1.31 -1.26
N GLY A 164 26.76 -0.67 -1.10
CA GLY A 164 26.08 -0.70 0.19
C GLY A 164 26.00 0.62 0.97
N LEU A 165 24.85 0.80 1.62
CA LEU A 165 24.67 1.73 2.75
C LEU A 165 24.89 1.07 4.11
N ASP A 166 25.34 -0.18 4.12
CA ASP A 166 25.57 -0.98 5.31
C ASP A 166 27.09 -1.12 5.60
N PRO A 167 27.52 -1.03 6.87
CA PRO A 167 28.91 -0.97 7.32
C PRO A 167 29.84 -2.06 6.76
N MET A 168 29.38 -3.30 6.74
CA MET A 168 30.23 -4.49 6.58
C MET A 168 30.64 -4.75 5.12
N GLU A 169 29.82 -4.32 4.15
CA GLU A 169 30.15 -4.34 2.71
C GLU A 169 30.86 -3.05 2.26
N ARG A 170 30.86 -2.03 3.13
CA ARG A 170 31.75 -0.86 3.13
C ARG A 170 33.15 -1.15 3.69
N GLY A 171 33.33 -2.26 4.41
CA GLY A 171 34.58 -2.66 5.07
C GLY A 171 34.62 -2.60 6.61
N ASP A 172 33.48 -2.56 7.33
CA ASP A 172 33.46 -2.43 8.80
C ASP A 172 33.47 -3.81 9.55
N PRO A 173 34.48 -4.12 10.39
CA PRO A 173 34.60 -5.38 11.16
C PRO A 173 33.83 -5.44 12.51
N VAL A 174 33.55 -6.69 12.92
CA VAL A 174 32.48 -7.23 13.80
C VAL A 174 32.81 -7.26 15.31
N SER A 175 31.81 -7.10 16.19
CA SER A 175 31.91 -7.50 17.62
C SER A 175 31.43 -8.94 17.84
N ILE A 176 32.33 -9.89 18.09
CA ILE A 176 31.99 -11.23 18.59
C ILE A 176 32.52 -11.37 20.03
N PRO A 177 31.68 -11.21 21.08
CA PRO A 177 31.98 -11.76 22.40
C PRO A 177 31.49 -13.22 22.43
N THR A 178 32.11 -14.24 22.99
CA THR A 178 33.26 -14.45 23.89
C THR A 178 33.50 -15.98 23.88
N PRO A 179 34.69 -16.52 24.25
CA PRO A 179 34.87 -17.96 24.39
C PRO A 179 34.13 -18.48 25.63
N GLY A 180 33.37 -19.56 25.46
CA GLY A 180 32.71 -20.29 26.55
C GLY A 180 33.71 -21.08 27.44
N PRO A 181 33.27 -21.52 28.63
CA PRO A 181 34.12 -21.88 29.77
C PRO A 181 34.97 -23.16 29.63
N ASP A 182 34.91 -23.85 28.49
CA ASP A 182 35.54 -25.16 28.30
C ASP A 182 37.05 -25.07 27.97
N GLN A 183 37.60 -23.86 27.87
CA GLN A 183 39.02 -23.61 27.58
C GLN A 183 39.89 -23.46 28.83
N ILE A 184 39.37 -23.78 30.02
CA ILE A 184 40.15 -23.83 31.26
C ILE A 184 40.21 -25.30 31.69
N THR A 185 41.17 -26.05 31.14
CA THR A 185 41.66 -27.31 31.72
C THR A 185 43.15 -27.18 31.98
#